data_AF-A0A7C4ZZX6-F1
#
_entry.id   AF-A0A7C4ZZX6-F1
#
_cell.length_a   1.000
_cell.length_b   1.000
_cell.length_c   1.000
_cell.angle_alpha   90.00
_cell.angle_beta   90.00
_cell.angle_gamma   90.00
#
_symmetry.space_group_name_H-M   'P 1'
#
loop_
_entity.id
_entity.type
_entity.pdbx_description
1 polymer ?
#
loop_
_entity_poly.entity_id
_entity_poly.type
_entity_poly.pdbx_seq_one_letter_code
_entity_poly.pdbx_strand_id
1 'polypeptide(L)'
;MLRIFIVSSYLMFSLGLENLLRQDKEIKILGQETSREKAILKIKELQPDVVIVYTDDSHTGSRSFIIEILKTSPISKVIGLSLQNNTFYVYQVKQGETDSVDDLFKTLKEISRWQGLPTTEVKGVSQGDRRSF
;
A
#
# COMPACT_ATOMS: atom_id res chain seq x y z
N MET A 1 11.52 -12.46 -7.35
CA MET A 1 11.99 -11.06 -7.33
C MET A 1 10.77 -10.16 -7.46
N LEU A 2 10.42 -9.46 -6.39
CA LEU A 2 9.26 -8.59 -6.24
C LEU A 2 9.51 -7.23 -6.90
N ARG A 3 8.64 -6.82 -7.82
CA ARG A 3 8.78 -5.61 -8.62
C ARG A 3 7.93 -4.50 -8.04
N ILE A 4 8.57 -3.43 -7.59
CA ILE A 4 7.91 -2.33 -6.87
C ILE A 4 7.98 -1.04 -7.69
N PHE A 5 6.89 -0.28 -7.70
CA PHE A 5 6.83 1.08 -8.21
C PHE A 5 6.40 2.03 -7.08
N ILE A 6 7.05 3.18 -6.94
CA ILE A 6 6.80 4.12 -5.84
C ILE A 6 6.12 5.38 -6.37
N VAL A 7 5.05 5.82 -5.73
CA VAL A 7 4.36 7.08 -6.03
C VAL A 7 4.32 7.94 -4.78
N SER A 8 4.93 9.11 -4.83
CA SER A 8 4.91 10.07 -3.71
C SER A 8 5.12 11.49 -4.19
N SER A 9 4.33 12.43 -3.67
CA SER A 9 4.57 13.86 -3.86
C SER A 9 5.84 14.35 -3.15
N TYR A 10 6.45 13.54 -2.26
CA TYR A 10 7.63 13.88 -1.49
C TYR A 10 8.86 13.11 -1.98
N LEU A 11 9.68 13.73 -2.83
CA LEU A 11 10.86 13.10 -3.44
C LEU A 11 11.86 12.55 -2.42
N MET A 12 12.09 13.25 -1.31
CA MET A 12 13.02 12.76 -0.28
C MET A 12 12.52 11.49 0.41
N PHE A 13 11.20 11.36 0.58
CA PHE A 13 10.61 10.15 1.13
C PHE A 13 10.77 8.97 0.16
N SER A 14 10.48 9.18 -1.14
CA SER A 14 10.60 8.11 -2.12
C SER A 14 12.04 7.64 -2.30
N LEU A 15 13.03 8.55 -2.29
CA LEU A 15 14.45 8.20 -2.32
C LEU A 15 14.92 7.45 -1.06
N GLY A 16 14.47 7.86 0.12
CA GLY A 16 14.77 7.15 1.37
C GLY A 16 14.21 5.73 1.37
N LEU A 17 12.95 5.59 0.95
CA LEU A 17 12.28 4.30 0.83
C LEU A 17 12.95 3.40 -0.24
N GLU A 18 13.29 3.97 -1.40
CA GLU A 18 14.02 3.26 -2.45
C GLU A 18 15.36 2.72 -1.94
N ASN A 19 16.14 3.56 -1.25
CA ASN A 19 17.44 3.15 -0.69
C ASN A 19 17.30 2.01 0.33
N LEU A 20 16.27 2.04 1.18
CA LEU A 20 16.00 0.98 2.15
C LEU A 20 15.60 -0.33 1.45
N LEU A 21 14.67 -0.26 0.49
CA LEU A 21 14.16 -1.44 -0.21
C LEU A 21 15.21 -2.10 -1.10
N ARG A 22 16.14 -1.32 -1.68
CA ARG A 22 17.24 -1.84 -2.52
C ARG A 22 18.27 -2.66 -1.75
N GLN A 23 18.26 -2.63 -0.42
CA GLN A 23 19.13 -3.49 0.40
C GLN A 23 18.72 -4.97 0.28
N ASP A 24 17.46 -5.24 -0.07
CA ASP A 24 16.95 -6.59 -0.31
C ASP A 24 17.14 -6.99 -1.78
N LYS A 25 17.87 -8.08 -2.02
CA LYS A 25 18.14 -8.62 -3.37
C LYS A 25 16.90 -9.21 -4.03
N GLU A 26 15.87 -9.53 -3.25
CA GLU A 26 14.60 -10.03 -3.78
C GLU A 26 13.69 -8.91 -4.28
N ILE A 27 14.04 -7.64 -4.05
CA ILE A 27 13.25 -6.47 -4.45
C ILE A 27 13.89 -5.74 -5.63
N LYS A 28 13.07 -5.43 -6.64
CA LYS A 28 13.44 -4.59 -7.79
C LYS A 28 12.56 -3.36 -7.86
N ILE A 29 13.15 -2.18 -7.65
CA ILE A 29 12.48 -0.90 -7.89
C ILE A 29 12.46 -0.62 -9.40
N LEU A 30 11.26 -0.58 -9.99
CA LEU A 30 11.05 -0.29 -11.41
C LEU A 30 11.12 1.21 -11.73
N GLY A 31 10.86 2.06 -10.75
CA GLY A 31 10.86 3.51 -10.88
C GLY A 31 10.06 4.18 -9.77
N GLN A 32 10.05 5.51 -9.83
CA GLN A 32 9.27 6.35 -8.93
C GLN A 32 8.70 7.55 -9.68
N GLU A 33 7.52 8.03 -9.25
CA GLU A 33 6.87 9.21 -9.82
C GLU A 33 6.27 10.10 -8.75
N THR A 34 6.32 11.41 -8.99
CA THR A 34 5.70 12.43 -8.12
C THR A 34 4.36 12.94 -8.63
N SER A 35 4.08 12.76 -9.93
CA SER A 35 2.80 13.08 -10.56
C SER A 35 1.93 11.83 -10.67
N ARG A 36 0.66 11.95 -10.29
CA ARG A 36 -0.32 10.86 -10.37
C ARG A 36 -0.54 10.45 -11.83
N GLU A 37 -0.65 11.42 -12.73
CA GLU A 37 -0.89 11.18 -14.16
C GLU A 37 0.25 10.39 -14.79
N LYS A 38 1.51 10.79 -14.52
CA LYS A 38 2.69 10.05 -15.00
C LYS A 38 2.79 8.67 -14.36
N ALA A 39 2.48 8.57 -13.06
CA ALA A 39 2.47 7.30 -12.35
C ALA A 39 1.50 6.29 -12.98
N ILE A 40 0.28 6.69 -13.34
CA ILE A 40 -0.68 5.79 -14.00
C ILE A 40 -0.14 5.26 -15.33
N LEU A 41 0.43 6.13 -16.16
CA LEU A 41 1.03 5.73 -17.43
C LEU A 41 2.17 4.71 -17.22
N LYS A 42 3.05 4.97 -16.24
CA LYS A 42 4.16 4.07 -15.92
C LYS A 42 3.73 2.77 -15.28
N ILE A 43 2.72 2.78 -14.40
CA ILE A 43 2.16 1.56 -13.81
C ILE A 43 1.54 0.70 -14.91
N LYS A 44 0.81 1.30 -15.87
CA LYS A 44 0.24 0.59 -17.01
C LYS A 44 1.31 -0.05 -17.89
N GLU A 45 2.38 0.67 -18.17
CA GLU A 45 3.51 0.22 -18.99
C GLU A 45 4.32 -0.89 -18.29
N LEU A 46 4.65 -0.68 -17.01
CA LEU A 46 5.60 -1.50 -16.27
C LEU A 46 4.95 -2.71 -15.61
N GLN A 47 3.65 -2.69 -15.32
CA GLN A 47 2.92 -3.74 -14.61
C GLN A 47 3.70 -4.27 -13.38
N PRO A 48 3.90 -3.43 -12.34
CA PRO A 48 4.58 -3.83 -11.12
C PRO A 48 3.77 -4.89 -10.35
N ASP A 49 4.42 -5.64 -9.46
CA ASP A 49 3.72 -6.53 -8.53
C ASP A 49 3.10 -5.72 -7.38
N VAL A 50 3.78 -4.65 -6.96
CA VAL A 50 3.36 -3.76 -5.89
C VAL A 50 3.54 -2.30 -6.29
N VAL A 51 2.52 -1.49 -6.04
CA VAL A 51 2.60 -0.02 -6.10
C VAL A 51 2.54 0.53 -4.68
N ILE A 52 3.58 1.24 -4.25
CA ILE A 52 3.57 1.95 -2.97
C ILE A 52 3.12 3.38 -3.23
N VAL A 53 2.07 3.82 -2.55
CA VAL A 53 1.49 5.16 -2.68
C VAL A 53 1.63 5.87 -1.34
N TYR A 54 2.34 7.00 -1.33
CA TYR A 54 2.23 7.93 -0.21
C TYR A 54 0.85 8.60 -0.26
N THR A 55 0.09 8.46 0.82
CA THR A 55 -1.21 9.09 0.98
C THR A 55 -1.05 10.32 1.89
N ASP A 56 -1.39 11.49 1.36
CA ASP A 56 -1.65 12.65 2.22
C ASP A 56 -2.96 12.43 3.02
N ASP A 57 -3.15 13.24 4.06
CA ASP A 57 -4.29 13.13 4.98
C ASP A 57 -5.64 13.48 4.32
N SER A 58 -5.66 13.90 3.04
CA SER A 58 -6.90 14.04 2.30
C SER A 58 -7.40 12.64 1.89
N HIS A 59 -8.21 12.04 2.76
CA HIS A 59 -8.78 10.71 2.58
C HIS A 59 -9.48 10.51 1.22
N THR A 60 -9.99 11.58 0.61
CA THR A 60 -10.69 11.55 -0.68
C THR A 60 -9.74 11.45 -1.88
N GLY A 61 -8.69 12.28 -1.94
CA GLY A 61 -7.77 12.31 -3.07
C GLY A 61 -6.89 11.07 -3.17
N SER A 62 -6.52 10.49 -2.03
CA SER A 62 -5.75 9.25 -1.96
C SER A 62 -6.55 8.03 -2.40
N ARG A 63 -7.85 7.94 -2.04
CA ARG A 63 -8.72 6.82 -2.41
C ARG A 63 -9.03 6.76 -3.90
N SER A 64 -9.35 7.89 -4.53
CA SER A 64 -9.65 7.90 -5.98
C SER A 64 -8.45 7.44 -6.80
N PHE A 65 -7.25 7.85 -6.40
CA PHE A 65 -6.01 7.44 -7.06
C PHE A 65 -5.71 5.94 -6.88
N ILE A 66 -5.91 5.39 -5.68
CA ILE A 66 -5.77 3.95 -5.43
C ILE A 66 -6.75 3.15 -6.31
N ILE A 67 -8.01 3.59 -6.42
CA ILE A 67 -9.01 2.96 -7.28
C ILE A 67 -8.57 3.00 -8.75
N GLU A 68 -8.00 4.12 -9.20
CA GLU A 68 -7.49 4.27 -10.56
C GLU A 68 -6.32 3.32 -10.85
N ILE A 69 -5.40 3.15 -9.90
CA ILE A 69 -4.30 2.19 -10.01
C ILE A 69 -4.86 0.76 -10.13
N LEU A 70 -5.80 0.38 -9.26
CA LEU A 70 -6.39 -0.96 -9.25
C LEU A 70 -7.17 -1.27 -10.54
N LYS A 71 -7.79 -0.27 -11.16
CA LYS A 71 -8.42 -0.41 -12.48
C LYS A 71 -7.39 -0.55 -13.60
N THR A 72 -6.26 0.15 -13.49
CA THR A 72 -5.20 0.20 -14.51
C THR A 72 -4.32 -1.05 -14.50
N SER A 73 -4.03 -1.58 -13.31
CA SER A 73 -3.28 -2.83 -13.12
C SER A 73 -3.98 -3.66 -12.03
N PRO A 74 -4.99 -4.48 -12.41
CA PRO A 74 -5.74 -5.30 -11.46
C PRO A 74 -4.92 -6.34 -10.71
N ILE A 75 -3.75 -6.69 -11.26
CA ILE A 75 -2.81 -7.67 -10.69
C ILE A 75 -1.94 -7.02 -9.60
N SER A 76 -1.71 -5.69 -9.69
CA SER A 76 -0.90 -4.98 -8.72
C SER A 76 -1.56 -4.95 -7.34
N LYS A 77 -0.80 -5.26 -6.30
CA LYS A 77 -1.16 -4.87 -4.93
C LYS A 77 -0.79 -3.40 -4.72
N VAL A 78 -1.64 -2.64 -4.06
CA VAL A 78 -1.37 -1.24 -3.73
C VAL A 78 -1.15 -1.11 -2.23
N ILE A 79 -0.02 -0.53 -1.81
CA ILE A 79 0.28 -0.24 -0.42
C ILE A 79 0.19 1.27 -0.20
N GLY A 80 -0.83 1.73 0.52
CA GLY A 80 -0.94 3.11 0.95
C GLY A 80 -0.13 3.34 2.23
N LEU A 81 0.73 4.36 2.27
CA LEU A 81 1.52 4.74 3.43
C LEU A 81 1.13 6.13 3.94
N SER A 82 0.88 6.25 5.24
CA SER A 82 0.72 7.54 5.92
C SER A 82 1.84 7.73 6.95
N LEU A 83 2.62 8.80 6.79
CA LEU A 83 3.68 9.16 7.73
C LEU A 83 3.16 9.79 9.03
N GLN A 84 1.96 10.37 9.02
CA GLN A 84 1.41 11.07 10.19
C GLN A 84 1.09 10.10 11.34
N ASN A 85 0.52 8.95 10.99
CA ASN A 85 0.11 7.93 11.96
C ASN A 85 0.94 6.64 11.86
N ASN A 86 1.99 6.63 11.02
CA ASN A 86 2.84 5.47 10.75
C ASN A 86 2.02 4.21 10.41
N THR A 87 0.92 4.38 9.66
CA THR A 87 0.06 3.27 9.23
C THR A 87 0.30 2.96 7.75
N PHE A 88 0.07 1.68 7.42
CA PHE A 88 -0.02 1.24 6.04
C PHE A 88 -1.34 0.51 5.80
N TYR A 89 -1.80 0.57 4.56
CA TYR A 89 -3.01 -0.12 4.09
C TYR A 89 -2.67 -0.91 2.85
N VAL A 90 -3.19 -2.13 2.75
CA VAL A 90 -3.01 -2.97 1.56
C VAL A 90 -4.33 -3.07 0.81
N TYR A 91 -4.32 -2.69 -0.46
CA TYR A 91 -5.45 -2.77 -1.38
C TYR A 91 -5.13 -3.74 -2.50
N GLN A 92 -6.08 -4.61 -2.82
CA GLN A 92 -5.96 -5.55 -3.93
C GLN A 92 -7.35 -5.83 -4.49
N VAL A 93 -7.44 -6.07 -5.81
CA VAL A 93 -8.67 -6.58 -6.41
C VAL A 93 -8.68 -8.10 -6.21
N LYS A 94 -9.67 -8.63 -5.48
CA LYS A 94 -9.92 -10.07 -5.41
C LYS A 94 -11.11 -10.37 -6.33
N GLN A 95 -10.84 -11.03 -7.45
CA GLN A 95 -11.88 -11.62 -8.29
C GLN A 95 -12.08 -13.09 -7.88
N GLY A 96 -13.32 -13.54 -7.92
CA GLY A 96 -13.69 -14.93 -7.69
C GLY A 96 -14.99 -15.22 -8.44
N GLU A 97 -15.11 -16.43 -8.97
CA GLU A 97 -16.36 -16.94 -9.50
C GLU A 97 -17.19 -17.50 -8.33
N THR A 98 -18.49 -17.25 -8.35
CA THR A 98 -19.42 -17.73 -7.32
C THR A 98 -20.49 -18.55 -8.02
N ASP A 99 -20.35 -19.87 -7.94
CA ASP A 99 -21.33 -20.78 -8.55
C ASP A 99 -22.48 -21.09 -7.59
N SER A 100 -22.31 -20.73 -6.30
CA SER A 100 -23.31 -20.89 -5.25
C SER A 100 -23.30 -19.74 -4.25
N VAL A 101 -24.39 -19.61 -3.48
CA VAL A 101 -24.47 -18.70 -2.33
C VAL A 101 -23.50 -19.13 -1.21
N ASP A 102 -23.16 -20.42 -1.13
CA ASP A 102 -22.20 -20.93 -0.14
C ASP A 102 -20.77 -20.45 -0.42
N ASP A 103 -20.40 -20.28 -1.69
CA ASP A 103 -19.10 -19.71 -2.08
C ASP A 103 -18.97 -18.24 -1.68
N LEU A 104 -20.08 -17.49 -1.73
CA LEU A 104 -20.13 -16.13 -1.19
C LEU A 104 -19.92 -16.13 0.33
N PHE A 105 -20.60 -17.02 1.07
CA PHE A 105 -20.40 -17.13 2.52
C PHE A 105 -18.98 -17.57 2.89
N LYS A 106 -18.38 -18.47 2.13
CA LYS A 106 -16.97 -18.86 2.30
C LYS A 106 -16.04 -17.68 2.09
N THR A 107 -16.29 -16.89 1.04
CA THR A 107 -15.52 -15.66 0.75
C THR A 107 -15.66 -14.63 1.87
N LEU A 108 -16.88 -14.40 2.38
CA LEU A 108 -17.11 -13.50 3.52
C LEU A 108 -16.40 -13.97 4.79
N LYS A 109 -16.39 -15.29 5.05
CA LYS A 109 -15.63 -15.88 6.17
C LYS A 109 -14.13 -15.67 6.00
N GLU A 110 -13.58 -15.79 4.80
CA GLU A 110 -12.17 -15.49 4.53
C GLU A 110 -11.84 -14.01 4.72
N ILE A 111 -12.72 -13.10 4.29
CA ILE A 111 -12.56 -11.66 4.50
C ILE A 111 -12.55 -11.33 6.00
N SER A 112 -13.44 -11.94 6.79
CA SER A 112 -13.45 -11.75 8.25
C SER A 112 -12.19 -12.28 8.95
N ARG A 113 -11.51 -13.26 8.33
CA ARG A 113 -10.25 -13.84 8.82
C ARG A 113 -9.03 -13.00 8.41
N TRP A 114 -9.11 -12.26 7.29
CA TRP A 114 -8.13 -11.23 6.94
C TRP A 114 -8.31 -10.02 7.86
N GLN A 115 -7.56 -10.00 8.98
CA GLN A 115 -7.46 -8.80 9.83
C GLN A 115 -6.65 -7.71 9.10
N GLY A 116 -7.31 -7.00 8.19
CA GLY A 116 -6.82 -5.80 7.50
C GLY A 116 -7.68 -4.55 7.74
N LEU A 117 -8.60 -4.60 8.72
CA LEU A 117 -9.26 -3.41 9.24
C LEU A 117 -8.42 -2.86 10.41
N PRO A 118 -8.27 -1.53 10.56
CA PRO A 118 -7.49 -0.95 11.62
C PRO A 118 -8.20 -1.27 12.95
N THR A 119 -7.68 -2.24 13.69
CA THR A 119 -8.14 -2.51 15.05
C THR A 119 -6.94 -2.74 15.94
N THR A 120 -6.03 -1.76 15.98
CA THR A 120 -5.39 -1.30 17.21
C THR A 120 -4.51 -0.11 16.89
N GLU A 121 -4.74 1.01 17.57
CA GLU A 121 -3.63 1.88 17.96
C GLU A 121 -2.59 0.99 18.63
N VAL A 122 -1.47 0.72 17.96
CA VAL A 122 -0.26 0.34 18.68
C VAL A 122 0.21 1.63 19.33
N LYS A 123 -0.32 1.93 20.53
CA LYS A 123 0.26 2.96 21.38
C LYS A 123 1.72 2.59 21.58
N GLY A 124 2.59 3.38 20.96
CA GLY A 124 4.00 3.39 21.26
C GLY A 124 4.15 3.41 22.78
N VAL A 125 4.94 2.47 23.27
CA VAL A 125 5.31 2.32 24.67
C VAL A 125 5.69 3.68 25.23
N SER A 126 4.82 4.24 26.07
CA SER A 126 5.18 5.27 27.04
C SER A 126 5.01 4.66 28.42
N GLN A 127 6.10 4.08 28.93
CA GLN A 127 6.34 3.99 30.35
C GLN A 127 7.84 3.83 30.60
N GLY A 128 8.43 4.88 31.15
CA GLY A 128 9.83 4.93 31.52
C GLY A 128 10.24 6.25 32.16
N ASP A 129 9.32 6.91 32.88
CA ASP A 129 9.74 7.88 33.89
C ASP A 129 10.29 7.10 35.08
N ARG A 130 11.57 7.29 35.40
CA ARG A 130 12.08 7.31 36.77
C ARG A 130 13.53 7.81 36.84
N ARG A 131 13.61 9.01 37.42
CA ARG A 131 14.59 9.47 38.43
C ARG A 131 15.91 10.05 37.91
N SER A 132 15.96 11.38 38.03
CA SER A 132 16.92 12.11 38.86
C SER A 132 18.07 11.26 39.42
N PHE A 133 19.28 11.54 38.96
CA PHE A 133 20.46 11.89 39.78
C PHE A 133 21.43 12.68 38.90
#